data_AF-A0A7X3D7W4-F1
#
_entry.id   AF-A0A7X3D7W4-F1
#
_cell.length_a   1.000
_cell.length_b   1.000
_cell.length_c   1.000
_cell.angle_alpha   90.00
_cell.angle_beta   90.00
_cell.angle_gamma   90.00
#
_symmetry.space_group_name_H-M   'P 1'
#
loop_
_entity.id
_entity.type
_entity.pdbx_description
1 polymer ?
#
loop_
_entity_poly.entity_id
_entity_poly.type
_entity_poly.pdbx_seq_one_letter_code
_entity_poly.pdbx_strand_id
1 'polypeptide(L)'
;MSVLSNFGSFKQFLSERVDQAKTMGMTEETIANLAYEIGSFLDEKVDPKNEQERVLKELWDAGDESEKKTIANLMVKLVGHS
;
A
#
# COMPACT_ATOMS: atom_id res chain seq x y z
N MET A 1 -19.42 4.26 -18.06
CA MET A 1 -18.06 3.72 -17.89
C MET A 1 -17.76 3.72 -16.40
N SER A 2 -18.01 2.60 -15.71
CA SER A 2 -17.73 2.50 -14.28
C SER A 2 -16.28 2.08 -14.12
N VAL A 3 -15.42 3.01 -13.72
CA VAL A 3 -14.03 2.73 -13.34
C VAL A 3 -14.10 1.95 -12.03
N LEU A 4 -14.39 0.66 -12.14
CA LEU A 4 -14.38 -0.34 -11.08
C LEU A 4 -13.01 -0.51 -10.39
N SER A 5 -12.02 0.36 -10.61
CA SER A 5 -10.61 -0.05 -10.49
C SER A 5 -9.76 0.81 -9.54
N ASN A 6 -10.34 1.35 -8.47
CA ASN A 6 -9.61 2.19 -7.50
C ASN A 6 -8.44 1.43 -6.83
N PHE A 7 -8.57 0.11 -6.64
CA PHE A 7 -7.48 -0.73 -6.12
C PHE A 7 -6.30 -0.88 -7.11
N GLY A 8 -6.59 -0.87 -8.41
CA GLY A 8 -5.56 -0.87 -9.45
C GLY A 8 -4.71 0.40 -9.43
N SER A 9 -5.36 1.56 -9.29
CA SER A 9 -4.69 2.86 -9.15
C SER A 9 -3.86 2.94 -7.86
N PHE A 10 -4.36 2.37 -6.75
CA PHE A 10 -3.59 2.27 -5.52
C PHE A 10 -2.31 1.44 -5.71
N LYS A 11 -2.41 0.27 -6.36
CA LYS A 11 -1.24 -0.56 -6.69
C LYS A 11 -0.24 0.17 -7.58
N GLN A 12 -0.72 0.87 -8.61
CA GLN A 12 0.13 1.63 -9.52
C GLN A 12 0.85 2.76 -8.77
N PHE A 13 0.14 3.54 -7.94
CA PHE A 13 0.73 4.59 -7.12
C PHE A 13 1.83 4.05 -6.20
N LEU A 14 1.56 2.92 -5.52
CA LEU A 14 2.53 2.29 -4.64
C LEU A 14 3.75 1.78 -5.44
N SER A 15 3.54 1.17 -6.60
CA SER A 15 4.63 0.73 -7.49
C SER A 15 5.53 1.89 -7.89
N GLU A 16 4.96 3.00 -8.37
CA GLU A 16 5.72 4.18 -8.79
C GLU A 16 6.56 4.76 -7.65
N ARG A 17 6.02 4.79 -6.41
CA ARG A 17 6.77 5.25 -5.23
C ARG A 17 7.90 4.30 -4.86
N VAL A 18 7.67 2.98 -4.91
CA VAL A 18 8.68 1.95 -4.65
C VAL A 18 9.80 2.02 -5.69
N ASP A 19 9.47 2.16 -6.98
CA ASP A 19 10.44 2.23 -8.06
C ASP A 19 11.28 3.51 -7.99
N GLN A 20 10.65 4.63 -7.62
CA GLN A 20 11.36 5.88 -7.37
C GLN A 20 12.35 5.74 -6.20
N ALA A 21 11.92 5.12 -5.10
CA ALA A 21 12.77 4.89 -3.94
C ALA A 21 13.97 3.98 -4.27
N LYS A 22 13.74 2.89 -5.02
CA LYS A 22 14.82 2.02 -5.54
C LYS A 22 15.81 2.79 -6.43
N THR A 23 15.30 3.60 -7.35
CA THR A 23 16.13 4.42 -8.25
C THR A 23 17.01 5.41 -7.48
N MET A 24 16.52 5.92 -6.35
CA MET A 24 17.27 6.79 -5.45
C MET A 24 18.30 6.06 -4.57
N GLY A 25 18.41 4.73 -4.68
CA GLY A 25 19.32 3.92 -3.86
C GLY A 25 18.87 3.77 -2.41
N MET A 26 17.58 3.97 -2.13
CA MET A 26 17.04 3.81 -0.78
C MET A 26 17.06 2.33 -0.36
N THR A 27 17.35 2.08 0.91
CA THR A 27 17.38 0.71 1.45
C THR A 27 15.98 0.11 1.51
N GLU A 28 15.88 -1.22 1.50
CA GLU A 28 14.59 -1.93 1.65
C GLU A 28 13.83 -1.52 2.92
N GLU A 29 14.54 -1.24 4.02
CA GLU A 29 13.95 -0.74 5.27
C GLU A 29 13.30 0.63 5.07
N THR A 30 13.92 1.52 4.30
CA THR A 30 13.35 2.84 4.00
C THR A 30 12.13 2.72 3.07
N ILE A 31 12.12 1.75 2.15
CA ILE A 31 10.97 1.45 1.30
C ILE A 31 9.81 0.89 2.14
N ALA A 32 10.10 0.03 3.11
CA ALA A 32 9.10 -0.51 4.04
C ALA A 32 8.47 0.59 4.90
N ASN A 33 9.27 1.54 5.39
CA ASN A 33 8.77 2.70 6.14
C ASN A 33 7.90 3.61 5.25
N LEU A 34 8.30 3.85 4.00
CA LEU A 34 7.48 4.57 3.02
C LEU A 34 6.14 3.87 2.76
N ALA A 35 6.15 2.53 2.67
CA ALA A 35 4.93 1.76 2.50
C ALA A 35 4.02 1.79 3.74
N TYR A 36 4.59 1.89 4.95
CA TYR A 36 3.84 2.08 6.18
C TYR A 36 3.18 3.48 6.23
N GLU A 37 3.89 4.52 5.81
CA GLU A 37 3.31 5.86 5.62
C GLU A 37 2.20 5.85 4.55
N ILE A 38 2.35 5.07 3.48
CA ILE A 38 1.31 4.88 2.46
C ILE A 38 0.14 4.04 3.00
N GLY A 39 0.37 3.09 3.91
CA GLY A 39 -0.70 2.38 4.62
C GLY A 39 -1.54 3.33 5.48
N SER A 40 -0.91 4.33 6.08
CA SER A 40 -1.60 5.44 6.77
C SER A 40 -2.49 6.27 5.82
N PHE A 41 -2.20 6.26 4.52
CA PHE A 41 -3.04 6.87 3.48
C PHE A 41 -4.38 6.14 3.26
N LEU A 42 -4.44 4.83 3.55
CA LEU A 42 -5.71 4.08 3.59
C LEU A 42 -6.55 4.50 4.79
N ASP A 43 -5.91 4.95 5.87
CA ASP A 43 -6.59 5.42 7.08
C ASP A 43 -7.21 6.83 6.87
N GLU A 44 -6.49 7.73 6.20
CA GLU A 44 -6.92 9.13 6.08
C GLU A 44 -7.70 9.50 4.81
N LYS A 45 -7.57 8.77 3.69
CA LYS A 45 -8.04 9.27 2.38
C LYS A 45 -8.92 8.35 1.54
N VAL A 46 -9.11 7.10 1.95
CA VAL A 46 -9.87 6.15 1.13
C VAL A 46 -11.17 5.81 1.84
N ASP A 47 -12.25 6.51 1.50
CA ASP A 47 -13.58 5.94 1.66
C ASP A 47 -13.63 4.72 0.73
N PRO A 48 -13.65 3.48 1.25
CA PRO A 48 -13.40 2.29 0.44
C PRO A 48 -14.44 2.17 -0.67
N LYS A 49 -13.99 2.39 -1.91
CA LYS A 49 -14.85 2.45 -3.09
C LYS A 49 -15.13 1.08 -3.69
N ASN A 50 -14.39 0.06 -3.24
CA ASN A 50 -14.52 -1.33 -3.64
C ASN A 50 -14.25 -2.27 -2.46
N GLU A 51 -14.60 -3.54 -2.62
CA GLU A 51 -14.47 -4.57 -1.58
C GLU A 51 -13.00 -4.86 -1.23
N GLN A 52 -12.06 -4.71 -2.17
CA GLN A 52 -10.64 -4.97 -1.94
C GLN A 52 -10.03 -3.95 -0.98
N GLU A 53 -10.33 -2.67 -1.18
CA GLU A 53 -9.91 -1.58 -0.28
C GLU A 53 -10.54 -1.74 1.11
N ARG A 54 -11.81 -2.16 1.16
CA ARG A 54 -12.52 -2.41 2.43
C ARG A 54 -11.83 -3.50 3.24
N VAL A 55 -11.55 -4.65 2.64
CA VAL A 55 -10.87 -5.75 3.32
C VAL A 55 -9.47 -5.33 3.78
N LEU A 56 -8.73 -4.60 2.94
CA LEU A 56 -7.40 -4.12 3.32
C LEU A 56 -7.47 -3.15 4.51
N LYS A 57 -8.46 -2.25 4.55
CA LYS A 57 -8.72 -1.35 5.68
C LYS A 57 -9.09 -2.11 6.95
N GLU A 58 -9.99 -3.07 6.87
CA GLU A 58 -10.40 -3.91 8.02
C GLU A 58 -9.22 -4.71 8.59
N LEU A 59 -8.35 -5.27 7.73
CA LEU A 59 -7.12 -5.94 8.16
C LEU A 59 -6.13 -4.97 8.80
N TRP A 60 -5.98 -3.77 8.24
CA TRP A 60 -5.11 -2.73 8.78
C TRP A 60 -5.57 -2.23 10.15
N ASP A 61 -6.89 -2.05 10.33
CA ASP A 61 -7.48 -1.56 11.57
C ASP A 61 -7.50 -2.60 12.68
N ALA A 62 -7.60 -3.89 12.32
CA ALA A 62 -7.51 -4.99 13.27
C ALA A 62 -6.08 -5.28 13.75
N GLY A 63 -5.07 -4.89 12.96
CA GLY A 63 -3.67 -5.22 13.22
C GLY A 63 -2.96 -4.27 14.19
N ASP A 64 -2.02 -4.81 14.95
CA ASP A 64 -1.06 -4.03 15.71
C ASP A 64 0.06 -3.43 14.83
N GLU A 65 1.00 -2.69 15.44
CA GLU A 65 2.10 -2.04 14.72
C GLU A 65 2.99 -3.00 13.91
N SER A 66 3.23 -4.21 14.43
CA SER A 66 4.03 -5.23 13.75
C SER A 66 3.26 -5.82 12.57
N GLU A 67 1.96 -6.04 12.75
CA GLU A 67 1.07 -6.57 11.71
C GLU A 67 0.87 -5.55 10.58
N LYS A 68 0.69 -4.26 10.90
CA LYS A 68 0.64 -3.17 9.91
C LYS A 68 1.91 -3.08 9.07
N LYS A 69 3.09 -3.16 9.71
CA LYS A 69 4.38 -3.25 8.98
C LYS A 69 4.44 -4.47 8.08
N THR A 70 3.91 -5.60 8.53
CA THR A 70 3.85 -6.83 7.73
C THR A 70 2.95 -6.65 6.51
N ILE A 71 1.76 -6.06 6.68
CA ILE A 71 0.83 -5.74 5.57
C ILE A 71 1.51 -4.80 4.57
N ALA A 72 2.17 -3.72 5.04
CA ALA A 72 2.91 -2.80 4.18
C ALA A 72 3.99 -3.50 3.35
N ASN A 73 4.79 -4.37 3.98
CA ASN A 73 5.80 -5.18 3.30
C ASN A 73 5.21 -6.12 2.23
N LEU A 74 4.08 -6.76 2.53
CA LEU A 74 3.39 -7.62 1.57
C LEU A 74 2.87 -6.82 0.38
N MET A 75 2.37 -5.60 0.60
CA MET A 75 1.91 -4.71 -0.47
C MET A 75 3.06 -4.25 -1.39
N VAL A 76 4.24 -3.94 -0.84
CA VAL A 76 5.44 -3.64 -1.63
C VAL A 76 5.83 -4.84 -2.51
N LYS A 77 5.84 -6.04 -1.94
CA LYS A 77 6.13 -7.26 -2.70
C LYS A 77 5.10 -7.50 -3.78
N LEU A 78 3.81 -7.34 -3.47
CA LEU A 78 2.70 -7.51 -4.40
C LEU A 78 2.86 -6.64 -5.66
N VAL A 79 3.22 -5.37 -5.49
CA VAL A 79 3.41 -4.45 -6.64
C VAL A 79 4.76 -4.64 -7.33
N GLY A 80 5.81 -5.02 -6.60
CA GLY A 80 7.13 -5.29 -7.17
C GLY A 80 7.23 -6.57 -8.01
N HIS A 81 6.22 -7.45 -7.96
CA HIS A 81 6.10 -8.65 -8.80
C HIS A 81 5.15 -8.47 -9.99
N SER A 82 4.57 -7.28 -10.20
CA SER A 82 3.55 -6.99 -11.22
C SER A 82 4.11 -6.28 -12.45
#